data_AF-A0A1J6IVT7-F1
#
_entry.id   AF-A0A1J6IVT7-F1
#
_cell.length_a   1.000
_cell.length_b   1.000
_cell.length_c   1.000
_cell.angle_alpha   90.00
_cell.angle_beta   90.00
_cell.angle_gamma   90.00
#
_symmetry.space_group_name_H-M   'P 1'
#
loop_
_entity.id
_entity.type
_entity.pdbx_description
1 polymer ?
#
loop_
_entity_poly.entity_id
_entity_poly.type
_entity_poly.pdbx_seq_one_letter_code
_entity_poly.pdbx_strand_id
1 'polypeptide(L)'
;MQHVFIDFDLEEDHKNVKAGSFLTICDMEMKLQKWTPNFKPEIESTLAPIWINLPDLKSHYFEWDALYRIVEPIGIPIIMDKATLSKTRPTTTKIKIEIDVTKTLLHEVQIDIMNENGQMESIIQKVEYESIPEYCSHCKMQGHSDLKCRILHPELRQGVINAAKKVNESAKGKEKESIDVQGKGSNEIQWKR
;
A
#
# COMPACT_ATOMS: atom_id res chain seq x y z
N MET A 1 18.61 -9.71 -5.75
CA MET A 1 17.22 -9.32 -6.07
C MET A 1 17.10 -9.33 -7.58
N GLN A 2 16.00 -9.84 -8.11
CA GLN A 2 15.72 -9.81 -9.54
C GLN A 2 14.82 -8.61 -9.81
N HIS A 3 15.19 -7.78 -10.77
CA HIS A 3 14.41 -6.62 -11.18
C HIS A 3 13.83 -6.89 -12.56
N VAL A 4 12.58 -6.51 -12.76
CA VAL A 4 11.89 -6.64 -14.04
C VAL A 4 11.34 -5.26 -14.39
N PHE A 5 11.53 -4.85 -15.63
CA PHE A 5 10.89 -3.66 -16.17
C PHE A 5 9.53 -4.06 -16.75
N ILE A 6 8.48 -3.35 -16.35
CA ILE A 6 7.12 -3.58 -16.85
C ILE A 6 6.72 -2.33 -17.61
N ASP A 7 6.47 -2.51 -18.91
CA ASP A 7 5.91 -1.48 -19.77
C ASP A 7 4.40 -1.72 -19.92
N PHE A 8 3.63 -0.64 -20.01
CA PHE A 8 2.18 -0.69 -20.11
C PHE A 8 1.72 -0.03 -21.40
N ASP A 9 1.03 -0.78 -22.25
CA ASP A 9 0.42 -0.23 -23.46
C ASP A 9 -0.80 0.65 -23.14
N LEU A 10 -1.55 0.30 -22.08
CA LEU A 10 -2.75 1.00 -21.66
C LEU A 10 -2.45 1.93 -20.48
N GLU A 11 -2.83 3.19 -20.61
CA GLU A 11 -2.64 4.20 -19.56
C GLU A 11 -3.41 3.86 -18.27
N GLU A 12 -4.56 3.21 -18.42
CA GLU A 12 -5.38 2.77 -17.28
C GLU A 12 -4.67 1.69 -16.45
N ASP A 13 -4.00 0.74 -17.09
CA ASP A 13 -3.22 -0.29 -16.40
C ASP A 13 -2.03 0.32 -15.65
N HIS A 14 -1.33 1.25 -16.30
CA HIS A 14 -0.26 2.00 -15.64
C HIS A 14 -0.77 2.76 -14.41
N LYS A 15 -1.93 3.42 -14.50
CA LYS A 15 -2.56 4.13 -13.37
C LYS A 15 -2.94 3.18 -12.24
N ASN A 16 -3.54 2.04 -12.56
CA ASN A 16 -3.95 1.02 -11.60
C ASN A 16 -2.75 0.40 -10.88
N VAL A 17 -1.69 0.06 -11.62
CA VAL A 17 -0.47 -0.50 -11.04
C VAL A 17 0.29 0.55 -10.23
N LYS A 18 0.39 1.79 -10.73
CA LYS A 18 1.02 2.89 -10.00
C LYS A 18 0.33 3.21 -8.67
N ALA A 19 -0.99 2.98 -8.59
CA ALA A 19 -1.71 3.11 -7.34
C ALA A 19 -1.32 2.02 -6.33
N GLY A 20 -0.76 0.88 -6.75
CA GLY A 20 -0.29 -0.20 -5.89
C GLY A 20 1.16 -0.01 -5.39
N SER A 21 1.48 -0.59 -4.23
CA SER A 21 2.86 -0.71 -3.75
C SER A 21 3.50 -2.06 -4.09
N PHE A 22 2.66 -3.07 -4.31
CA PHE A 22 3.05 -4.45 -4.60
C PHE A 22 2.18 -5.01 -5.72
N LEU A 23 2.75 -5.92 -6.49
CA LEU A 23 2.09 -6.68 -7.54
C LEU A 23 2.45 -8.16 -7.38
N THR A 24 1.46 -9.04 -7.44
CA THR A 24 1.73 -10.49 -7.43
C THR A 24 1.80 -10.99 -8.86
N ILE A 25 2.94 -11.57 -9.24
CA ILE A 25 3.15 -12.22 -10.54
C ILE A 25 3.58 -13.65 -10.28
N CYS A 26 2.84 -14.63 -10.78
CA CYS A 26 3.13 -16.07 -10.61
C CYS A 26 3.42 -16.45 -9.14
N ASP A 27 2.52 -16.04 -8.23
CA ASP A 27 2.63 -16.25 -6.77
C ASP A 27 3.86 -15.62 -6.09
N MET A 28 4.55 -14.71 -6.78
CA MET A 28 5.64 -13.92 -6.23
C MET A 28 5.18 -12.48 -6.00
N GLU A 29 5.29 -12.00 -4.75
CA GLU A 29 5.04 -10.61 -4.42
C GLU A 29 6.24 -9.76 -4.85
N MET A 30 5.99 -8.87 -5.80
CA MET A 30 6.97 -7.94 -6.34
C MET A 30 6.65 -6.54 -5.84
N LYS A 31 7.66 -5.84 -5.34
CA LYS A 31 7.51 -4.43 -4.97
C LYS A 31 7.56 -3.56 -6.22
N LEU A 32 6.61 -2.64 -6.32
CA LEU A 32 6.54 -1.69 -7.42
C LEU A 32 7.34 -0.44 -7.07
N GLN A 33 8.16 0.02 -8.03
CA GLN A 33 8.90 1.27 -7.91
C GLN A 33 8.76 2.07 -9.19
N LYS A 34 8.60 3.39 -9.05
CA LYS A 34 8.56 4.30 -10.19
C LYS A 34 9.94 4.39 -10.84
N TRP A 35 10.00 4.10 -12.14
CA TRP A 35 11.22 4.31 -12.91
C TRP A 35 11.48 5.81 -13.11
N THR A 36 12.74 6.20 -13.00
CA THR A 36 13.25 7.54 -13.33
C THR A 36 14.61 7.38 -14.01
N PRO A 37 15.10 8.37 -14.78
CA PRO A 37 16.44 8.30 -15.39
C PRO A 37 17.58 8.06 -14.39
N ASN A 38 17.37 8.46 -13.13
CA ASN A 38 18.33 8.28 -12.02
C ASN A 38 17.95 7.12 -11.11
N PHE A 39 17.11 6.19 -11.56
CA PHE A 39 16.63 5.06 -10.76
C PHE A 39 17.78 4.16 -10.33
N LYS A 40 17.76 3.77 -9.05
CA LYS A 40 18.71 2.82 -8.46
C LYS A 40 17.91 1.73 -7.75
N PRO A 41 18.05 0.45 -8.14
CA PRO A 41 17.29 -0.63 -7.54
C PRO A 41 17.56 -0.85 -6.05
N GLU A 42 18.71 -0.37 -5.55
CA GLU A 42 19.10 -0.47 -4.15
C GLU A 42 18.50 0.63 -3.26
N ILE A 43 17.83 1.62 -3.85
CA ILE A 43 17.27 2.78 -3.17
C ILE A 43 15.78 2.84 -3.44
N GLU A 44 14.99 2.93 -2.38
CA GLU A 44 13.57 3.16 -2.47
C GLU A 44 13.24 4.64 -2.26
N SER A 45 12.16 5.06 -2.93
CA SER A 45 11.61 6.41 -2.77
C SER A 45 11.18 6.65 -1.33
N THR A 46 11.31 7.88 -0.85
CA THR A 46 10.64 8.31 0.39
C THR A 46 9.14 8.53 0.17
N LEU A 47 8.72 8.67 -1.08
CA LEU A 47 7.32 8.77 -1.45
C LEU A 47 6.65 7.41 -1.39
N ALA A 48 5.53 7.31 -0.67
CA ALA A 48 4.73 6.09 -0.57
C ALA A 48 3.24 6.39 -0.80
N PRO A 49 2.53 5.55 -1.59
CA PRO A 49 1.10 5.68 -1.78
C PRO A 49 0.36 5.10 -0.57
N ILE A 50 -0.28 5.96 0.21
CA ILE A 50 -0.96 5.63 1.47
C ILE A 50 -2.44 5.95 1.35
N TRP A 51 -3.28 5.08 1.93
CA TRP A 51 -4.70 5.37 2.08
C TRP A 51 -4.91 6.27 3.29
N ILE A 52 -5.72 7.31 3.11
CA ILE A 52 -6.23 8.13 4.20
C ILE A 52 -7.74 8.07 4.26
N ASN A 53 -8.28 8.13 5.48
CA ASN A 53 -9.69 8.29 5.75
C ASN A 53 -9.96 9.70 6.28
N LEU A 54 -11.01 10.32 5.76
CA LEU A 54 -11.56 11.60 6.20
C LEU A 54 -12.92 11.30 6.83
N PRO A 55 -12.97 10.99 8.15
CA PRO A 55 -14.22 10.67 8.82
C PRO A 55 -15.14 11.89 8.86
N ASP A 56 -16.44 11.64 8.78
CA ASP A 56 -17.52 12.65 8.90
C ASP A 56 -17.46 13.81 7.88
N LEU A 57 -16.62 13.68 6.84
CA LEU A 57 -16.63 14.63 5.72
C LEU A 57 -17.99 14.57 5.04
N LYS A 58 -18.60 15.74 4.80
CA LYS A 58 -19.93 15.81 4.19
C LYS A 58 -19.88 15.32 2.74
N SER A 59 -20.91 14.57 2.31
CA SER A 59 -20.95 13.89 1.00
C SER A 59 -20.86 14.82 -0.22
N HIS A 60 -21.18 16.11 -0.07
CA HIS A 60 -21.01 17.09 -1.14
C HIS A 60 -19.54 17.46 -1.41
N TYR A 61 -18.60 17.04 -0.57
CA TYR A 61 -17.16 17.16 -0.81
C TYR A 61 -16.56 15.91 -1.46
N PHE A 62 -17.35 14.89 -1.82
CA PHE A 62 -16.82 13.61 -2.35
C PHE A 62 -16.45 13.69 -3.84
N GLU A 63 -16.34 14.91 -4.37
CA GLU A 63 -15.88 15.15 -5.73
C GLU A 63 -14.35 15.25 -5.76
N TRP A 64 -13.75 14.78 -6.86
CA TRP A 64 -12.30 14.77 -7.02
C TRP A 64 -11.67 16.14 -6.77
N ASP A 65 -12.25 17.22 -7.32
CA ASP A 65 -11.72 18.57 -7.18
C ASP A 65 -11.78 19.10 -5.74
N ALA A 66 -12.81 18.72 -4.99
CA ALA A 66 -12.94 19.10 -3.58
C ALA A 66 -11.92 18.34 -2.73
N LEU A 67 -11.86 17.01 -2.88
CA LEU A 67 -10.90 16.18 -2.17
C LEU A 67 -9.46 16.56 -2.51
N TYR A 68 -9.18 16.88 -3.78
CA TYR A 68 -7.87 17.33 -4.23
C TYR A 68 -7.38 18.50 -3.39
N ARG A 69 -8.22 19.54 -3.26
CA ARG A 69 -7.89 20.74 -2.48
C ARG A 69 -7.76 20.46 -0.99
N ILE A 70 -8.59 19.56 -0.45
CA ILE A 70 -8.54 19.19 0.97
C ILE A 70 -7.24 18.45 1.28
N VAL A 71 -6.76 17.56 0.39
CA VAL A 71 -5.59 16.72 0.66
C VAL A 71 -4.28 17.26 0.10
N GLU A 72 -4.31 18.30 -0.74
CA GLU A 72 -3.12 18.96 -1.30
C GLU A 72 -2.06 19.33 -0.23
N PRO A 73 -2.41 19.85 0.96
CA PRO A 73 -1.43 20.13 2.00
C PRO A 73 -0.75 18.87 2.56
N ILE A 74 -1.40 17.72 2.43
CA ILE A 74 -0.95 16.43 2.96
C ILE A 74 -0.04 15.72 1.95
N GLY A 75 -0.43 15.68 0.68
CA GLY A 75 0.27 14.96 -0.37
C GLY A 75 -0.42 15.02 -1.72
N ILE A 76 0.03 14.15 -2.63
CA ILE A 76 -0.48 14.13 -4.01
C ILE A 76 -1.59 13.08 -4.11
N PRO A 77 -2.86 13.46 -4.31
CA PRO A 77 -3.93 12.47 -4.49
C PRO A 77 -3.75 11.65 -5.77
N ILE A 78 -3.97 10.34 -5.63
CA ILE A 78 -3.80 9.33 -6.68
C ILE A 78 -5.15 8.79 -7.14
N ILE A 79 -5.97 8.29 -6.20
CA ILE A 79 -7.24 7.63 -6.53
C ILE A 79 -8.19 7.63 -5.33
N MET A 80 -9.49 7.76 -5.59
CA MET A 80 -10.55 7.55 -4.59
C MET A 80 -10.91 6.07 -4.48
N ASP A 81 -11.32 5.61 -3.30
CA ASP A 81 -11.86 4.27 -3.17
C ASP A 81 -13.23 4.14 -3.88
N LYS A 82 -13.63 2.91 -4.18
CA LYS A 82 -14.90 2.65 -4.87
C LYS A 82 -16.12 3.13 -4.09
N ALA A 83 -16.09 3.10 -2.76
CA ALA A 83 -17.23 3.51 -1.94
C ALA A 83 -17.43 5.03 -1.94
N THR A 84 -16.34 5.80 -1.91
CA THR A 84 -16.35 7.26 -2.07
C THR A 84 -16.85 7.64 -3.46
N LEU A 85 -16.28 7.04 -4.52
CA LEU A 85 -16.67 7.29 -5.91
C LEU A 85 -18.16 7.05 -6.15
N SER A 86 -18.70 5.96 -5.61
CA SER A 86 -20.11 5.59 -5.73
C SER A 86 -21.02 6.26 -4.69
N LYS A 87 -20.46 7.04 -3.75
CA LYS A 87 -21.16 7.66 -2.62
C LYS A 87 -22.00 6.67 -1.80
N THR A 88 -21.58 5.41 -1.75
CA THR A 88 -22.30 4.33 -1.05
C THR A 88 -22.04 4.31 0.45
N ARG A 89 -20.97 4.98 0.91
CA ARG A 89 -20.64 5.18 2.33
C ARG A 89 -20.55 6.68 2.65
N PRO A 90 -21.65 7.34 3.05
CA PRO A 90 -21.66 8.78 3.26
C PRO A 90 -20.94 9.24 4.53
N THR A 91 -20.58 8.32 5.44
CA THR A 91 -19.97 8.63 6.74
C THR A 91 -18.45 8.71 6.71
N THR A 92 -17.81 8.20 5.67
CA THR A 92 -16.35 8.21 5.55
C THR A 92 -15.94 8.33 4.09
N THR A 93 -14.97 9.18 3.83
CA THR A 93 -14.30 9.28 2.54
C THR A 93 -12.94 8.63 2.64
N LYS A 94 -12.57 7.85 1.63
CA LYS A 94 -11.26 7.22 1.55
C LYS A 94 -10.58 7.56 0.23
N ILE A 95 -9.37 8.08 0.34
CA ILE A 95 -8.55 8.52 -0.80
C ILE A 95 -7.11 8.06 -0.62
N LYS A 96 -6.50 7.64 -1.73
CA LYS A 96 -5.09 7.27 -1.76
C LYS A 96 -4.27 8.49 -2.17
N ILE A 97 -3.25 8.81 -1.37
CA ILE A 97 -2.34 9.92 -1.58
C ILE A 97 -0.89 9.43 -1.58
N GLU A 98 -0.04 10.05 -2.38
CA GLU A 98 1.41 9.86 -2.32
C GLU A 98 2.00 10.91 -1.37
N ILE A 99 2.62 10.45 -0.29
CA ILE A 99 3.25 11.32 0.73
C ILE A 99 4.70 10.94 0.94
N ASP A 100 5.49 11.88 1.43
CA ASP A 100 6.85 11.62 1.89
C ASP A 100 6.81 11.09 3.33
N VAL A 101 7.12 9.81 3.51
CA VAL A 101 7.04 9.14 4.84
C VAL A 101 8.13 9.59 5.82
N THR A 102 9.08 10.41 5.36
CA THR A 102 10.13 10.99 6.22
C THR A 102 9.72 12.32 6.84
N LYS A 103 8.63 12.92 6.37
CA LYS A 103 8.10 14.19 6.87
C LYS A 103 7.07 13.97 7.97
N THR A 104 6.86 14.99 8.79
CA THR A 104 5.78 15.01 9.79
C THR A 104 4.43 14.90 9.11
N LEU A 105 3.57 14.03 9.65
CA LEU A 105 2.23 13.80 9.13
C LEU A 105 1.26 14.87 9.63
N LEU A 106 0.39 15.35 8.74
CA LEU A 106 -0.72 16.23 9.12
C LEU A 106 -1.92 15.38 9.52
N HIS A 107 -2.37 15.51 10.76
CA HIS A 107 -3.54 14.77 11.28
C HIS A 107 -4.85 15.55 11.17
N GLU A 108 -4.76 16.84 10.83
CA GLU A 108 -5.90 17.74 10.70
C GLU A 108 -5.64 18.73 9.55
N VAL A 109 -6.69 19.06 8.81
CA VAL A 109 -6.68 20.09 7.76
C VAL A 109 -7.83 21.06 8.01
N GLN A 110 -7.53 22.35 7.94
CA GLN A 110 -8.56 23.39 7.98
C GLN A 110 -9.15 23.59 6.58
N ILE A 111 -10.48 23.51 6.48
CA ILE A 111 -11.24 23.74 5.25
C ILE A 111 -12.01 25.04 5.44
N ASP A 112 -11.64 26.07 4.69
CA ASP A 112 -12.31 27.36 4.69
C ASP A 112 -13.37 27.40 3.57
N ILE A 113 -14.61 27.67 3.95
CA ILE A 113 -15.78 27.65 3.06
C ILE A 113 -16.48 29.00 3.17
N MET A 114 -16.84 29.59 2.02
CA MET A 114 -17.72 30.74 2.02
C MET A 114 -19.17 30.26 2.08
N ASN A 115 -19.88 30.67 3.12
CA ASN A 115 -21.30 30.34 3.27
C ASN A 115 -22.18 31.21 2.37
N GLU A 116 -23.48 30.90 2.34
CA GLU A 116 -24.48 31.61 1.51
C GLU A 116 -24.61 33.10 1.85
N ASN A 117 -24.20 33.51 3.05
CA ASN A 117 -24.21 34.89 3.51
C ASN A 117 -22.90 35.64 3.19
N GLY A 118 -21.97 35.00 2.47
CA GLY A 118 -20.65 35.56 2.15
C GLY A 118 -19.66 35.57 3.31
N GLN A 119 -19.96 34.89 4.42
CA GLN A 119 -19.07 34.77 5.57
C GLN A 119 -18.20 33.52 5.44
N MET A 120 -16.97 33.61 5.93
CA MET A 120 -16.04 32.48 5.96
C MET A 120 -16.33 31.60 7.17
N GLU A 121 -16.56 30.31 6.92
CA GLU A 121 -16.71 29.25 7.92
C GLU A 121 -15.52 28.30 7.77
N SER A 122 -14.85 27.98 8.89
CA SER A 122 -13.70 27.07 8.90
C SER A 122 -14.09 25.77 9.59
N ILE A 123 -13.82 24.64 8.94
CA ILE A 123 -14.04 23.29 9.46
C ILE A 123 -12.68 22.62 9.66
N ILE A 124 -12.47 21.97 10.80
CA ILE A 124 -11.30 21.13 11.02
C ILE A 124 -11.63 19.70 10.60
N GLN A 125 -11.03 19.25 9.51
CA GLN A 125 -11.15 17.88 9.02
C GLN A 125 -10.02 17.01 9.60
N LYS A 126 -10.38 15.95 10.30
CA LYS A 126 -9.42 14.94 10.77
C LYS A 126 -8.93 14.07 9.61
N VAL A 127 -7.68 13.62 9.71
CA VAL A 127 -7.00 12.76 8.75
C VAL A 127 -6.47 11.53 9.46
N GLU A 128 -6.96 10.36 9.05
CA GLU A 128 -6.53 9.07 9.56
C GLU A 128 -5.75 8.33 8.48
N TYR A 129 -4.54 7.85 8.80
CA TYR A 129 -3.69 7.15 7.84
C TYR A 129 -3.75 5.65 8.03
N GLU A 130 -3.75 4.91 6.92
CA GLU A 130 -3.69 3.45 6.94
C GLU A 130 -2.29 2.94 6.54
N SER A 131 -1.66 2.18 7.44
CA SER A 131 -0.45 1.39 7.16
C SER A 131 0.71 2.18 6.55
N ILE A 132 1.17 3.23 7.22
CA ILE A 132 2.36 3.99 6.82
C ILE A 132 3.61 3.11 6.96
N PRO A 133 4.39 2.89 5.89
CA PRO A 133 5.63 2.13 5.99
C PRO A 133 6.70 2.95 6.70
N GLU A 134 7.49 2.30 7.57
CA GLU A 134 8.71 2.90 8.11
C GLU A 134 9.73 3.13 6.98
N TYR A 135 10.60 4.13 7.10
CA TYR A 135 11.71 4.37 6.17
C TYR A 135 13.04 4.34 6.91
N CYS A 136 14.00 3.61 6.35
CA CYS A 136 15.35 3.50 6.87
C CYS A 136 16.23 4.53 6.17
N SER A 137 16.68 5.53 6.91
CA SER A 137 17.59 6.56 6.42
C SER A 137 19.00 6.02 6.19
N HIS A 138 19.37 4.91 6.83
CA HIS A 138 20.67 4.26 6.61
C HIS A 138 20.73 3.49 5.27
N CYS A 139 19.85 2.50 5.08
CA CYS A 139 19.88 1.68 3.86
C CYS A 139 18.96 2.19 2.74
N LYS A 140 18.21 3.28 2.97
CA LYS A 140 17.29 3.90 2.00
C LYS A 140 16.19 2.96 1.50
N MET A 141 15.69 2.09 2.36
CA MET A 141 14.59 1.16 2.07
C MET A 141 13.40 1.45 2.97
N GLN A 142 12.18 1.26 2.46
CA GLN A 142 10.94 1.26 3.23
C GLN A 142 10.71 -0.09 3.92
N GLY A 143 9.80 -0.10 4.89
CA GLY A 143 9.33 -1.27 5.64
C GLY A 143 10.08 -1.52 6.95
N HIS A 144 11.09 -0.71 7.30
CA HIS A 144 11.74 -0.76 8.60
C HIS A 144 12.40 0.58 8.95
N SER A 145 12.54 0.85 10.25
CA SER A 145 13.31 2.00 10.76
C SER A 145 14.81 1.67 10.89
N ASP A 146 15.63 2.70 11.07
CA ASP A 146 17.09 2.55 11.27
C ASP A 146 17.43 1.57 12.40
N LEU A 147 16.65 1.60 13.50
CA LEU A 147 16.80 0.70 14.66
C LEU A 147 16.60 -0.78 14.31
N LYS A 148 15.81 -1.07 13.26
CA LYS A 148 15.52 -2.43 12.79
C LYS A 148 16.33 -2.78 11.53
N CYS A 149 17.27 -1.92 11.13
CA CYS A 149 18.03 -2.10 9.90
C CYS A 149 19.06 -3.22 10.06
N ARG A 150 18.88 -4.32 9.33
CA ARG A 150 19.80 -5.49 9.35
C ARG A 150 21.14 -5.22 8.67
N ILE A 151 21.32 -4.07 8.04
CA ILE A 151 22.61 -3.63 7.48
C ILE A 151 23.38 -2.85 8.55
N LEU A 152 22.71 -1.95 9.28
CA LEU A 152 23.29 -1.18 10.36
C LEU A 152 23.54 -2.04 11.62
N HIS A 153 22.64 -3.00 11.86
CA HIS A 153 22.64 -3.91 13.02
C HIS A 153 22.72 -5.37 12.55
N PRO A 154 23.91 -5.88 12.19
CA PRO A 154 24.09 -7.27 11.75
C PRO A 154 23.59 -8.31 12.76
N GLU A 155 23.63 -8.00 14.06
CA GLU A 155 23.16 -8.84 15.17
C GLU A 155 21.66 -9.21 15.06
N LEU A 156 20.85 -8.36 14.43
CA LEU A 156 19.42 -8.62 14.22
C LEU A 156 19.15 -9.75 13.22
N ARG A 157 20.16 -10.16 12.42
CA ARG A 157 20.02 -11.28 11.47
C ARG A 157 19.88 -12.62 12.17
N GLN A 158 20.49 -12.80 13.34
CA GLN A 158 20.53 -14.07 14.06
C GLN A 158 19.17 -14.51 14.63
N GLY A 159 18.32 -13.55 15.04
CA GLY A 159 17.00 -13.85 15.63
C GLY A 159 16.00 -14.46 14.64
N VAL A 160 16.04 -14.04 13.38
CA VAL A 160 15.12 -14.52 12.33
C VAL A 160 15.45 -15.96 11.91
N ILE A 161 16.74 -16.31 11.84
CA ILE A 161 17.19 -17.68 11.52
C ILE A 161 16.72 -18.66 12.59
N ASN A 162 16.77 -18.26 13.86
CA ASN A 162 16.33 -19.10 14.98
C ASN A 162 14.80 -19.21 15.06
N ALA A 163 14.05 -18.15 14.72
CA ALA A 163 12.60 -18.21 14.62
C ALA A 163 12.12 -19.07 13.44
N ALA A 164 12.73 -18.93 12.26
CA ALA A 164 12.41 -19.75 11.07
C ALA A 164 12.69 -21.25 11.29
N LYS A 165 13.75 -21.59 12.04
CA LYS A 165 14.05 -22.97 12.44
C LYS A 165 12.96 -23.56 13.34
N LYS A 166 12.48 -22.82 14.34
CA LYS A 166 11.40 -23.27 15.25
C LYS A 166 10.05 -23.47 14.54
N VAL A 167 9.74 -22.65 13.54
CA VAL A 167 8.52 -22.82 12.72
C VAL A 167 8.60 -24.08 11.86
N ASN A 168 9.75 -24.34 11.24
CA ASN A 168 9.97 -25.57 10.46
C ASN A 168 9.97 -26.85 11.32
N GLU A 169 10.48 -26.78 12.56
CA GLU A 169 10.41 -27.89 13.52
C GLU A 169 8.97 -28.18 13.97
N SER A 170 8.13 -27.16 14.09
CA SER A 170 6.71 -27.31 14.46
C SER A 170 5.84 -27.85 13.32
N ALA A 171 6.22 -27.60 12.06
CA ALA A 171 5.52 -28.13 10.89
C ALA A 171 5.80 -29.63 10.64
N LYS A 172 6.97 -30.13 11.05
CA LYS A 172 7.36 -31.56 10.91
C LYS A 172 6.62 -32.52 11.86
N GLY A 173 5.82 -32.02 12.79
CA GLY A 173 5.11 -32.81 13.80
C GLY A 173 3.66 -33.18 13.46
N LYS A 174 3.10 -32.70 12.35
CA LYS A 174 1.70 -32.96 11.94
C LYS A 174 1.61 -33.62 10.56
N GLU A 175 2.18 -34.80 10.42
CA GLU A 175 1.95 -35.63 9.23
C GLU A 175 1.91 -37.12 9.62
N LYS A 176 0.94 -37.51 10.44
CA LYS A 176 0.46 -38.90 10.56
C LYS A 176 -1.01 -38.94 10.96
N GLU A 177 -1.89 -38.75 10.00
CA GLU A 177 -3.19 -39.43 10.01
C GLU A 177 -3.53 -39.81 8.57
N SER A 178 -3.16 -41.04 8.23
CA SER A 178 -3.48 -41.72 6.99
C SER A 178 -4.96 -42.06 6.95
N ILE A 179 -5.68 -41.52 5.97
CA ILE A 179 -7.02 -42.00 5.61
C ILE A 179 -6.86 -42.81 4.32
N ASP A 180 -7.10 -44.11 4.45
CA ASP A 180 -7.11 -45.10 3.38
C ASP A 180 -8.41 -44.94 2.57
N VAL A 181 -8.32 -44.68 1.27
CA VAL A 181 -9.48 -44.76 0.36
C VAL A 181 -9.06 -45.46 -0.93
N GLN A 182 -9.44 -46.73 -1.04
CA GLN A 182 -9.49 -47.46 -2.30
C GLN A 182 -10.55 -46.84 -3.21
N GLY A 183 -10.16 -46.48 -4.44
CA GLY A 183 -11.08 -46.02 -5.47
C GLY A 183 -10.47 -46.12 -6.86
N LYS A 184 -10.86 -47.17 -7.60
CA LYS A 184 -10.59 -47.35 -9.03
C LYS A 184 -11.22 -46.22 -9.84
N GLY A 185 -10.50 -45.67 -10.81
CA GLY A 185 -11.09 -44.76 -11.79
C GLY A 185 -10.06 -44.23 -12.79
N SER A 186 -9.98 -44.87 -13.95
CA SER A 186 -9.40 -44.34 -15.18
C SER A 186 -9.97 -42.95 -15.47
N ASN A 187 -9.15 -41.99 -15.90
CA ASN A 187 -9.31 -41.38 -17.24
C ASN A 187 -8.17 -40.43 -17.62
N GLU A 188 -7.72 -40.68 -18.84
CA GLU A 188 -6.82 -39.98 -19.73
C GLU A 188 -7.26 -38.52 -20.00
N ILE A 189 -6.31 -37.58 -20.02
CA ILE A 189 -6.53 -36.22 -20.54
C ILE A 189 -5.43 -35.93 -21.57
N GLN A 190 -5.84 -35.87 -22.84
CA GLN A 190 -5.01 -35.44 -23.97
C GLN A 190 -5.01 -33.91 -24.11
N TRP A 191 -3.84 -33.33 -24.40
CA TRP A 191 -3.70 -31.95 -24.83
C TRP A 191 -3.81 -31.84 -26.35
N LYS A 192 -4.58 -30.88 -26.87
CA LYS A 192 -4.51 -30.46 -28.28
C LYS A 192 -4.10 -28.99 -28.41
N ARG A 193 -3.36 -28.78 -29.48
CA ARG A 193 -2.56 -27.62 -29.91
C ARG A 193 -3.40 -26.46 -30.41
#